data_AF-A0A1B0DME6-F1
#
_entry.id   AF-A0A1B0DME6-F1
#
_cell.length_a   1.000
_cell.length_b   1.000
_cell.length_c   1.000
_cell.angle_alpha   90.00
_cell.angle_beta   90.00
_cell.angle_gamma   90.00
#
_symmetry.space_group_name_H-M   'P 1'
#
loop_
_entity.id
_entity.type
_entity.pdbx_description
1 polymer ?
#
loop_
_entity_poly.entity_id
_entity_poly.type
_entity_poly.pdbx_seq_one_letter_code
_entity_poly.pdbx_strand_id
1 'polypeptide(L)'
;MGKGQKAKKLPVNKRNELAKCIDQILSHGFKTTTNLSEQWSQYVEIRSLLDRVQSIESDLKVKSSSSKNRVGCIESFCNWARDNGAHFDGVKITEIPGYGMGLEATKEFDEGAVFISIPKKLLMGLDNVSTAIAPMMSEMPMIQSMSNIKLAFSLLVEKLNPNSFWKPYIDILPEKYSTVMNFSSSEMQELKGSSALSSALVQCKNIARQYAFIRKYIDNIKEEGFDATLLTLKERFSFDLYW
;
A
#
# COMPACT_ATOMS: atom_id res chain seq x y z
N MET A 1 14.27 26.18 0.62
CA MET A 1 15.38 25.37 0.07
C MET A 1 15.84 24.33 1.09
N GLY A 2 15.17 23.18 1.15
CA GLY A 2 15.62 22.05 1.97
C GLY A 2 16.55 21.19 1.15
N LYS A 3 17.82 21.05 1.56
CA LYS A 3 18.76 20.10 0.95
C LYS A 3 18.15 18.69 1.08
N GLY A 4 17.75 18.09 -0.03
CA GLY A 4 17.32 16.69 -0.06
C GLY A 4 18.44 15.82 0.50
N GLN A 5 18.20 15.17 1.65
CA GLN A 5 19.10 14.14 2.14
C GLN A 5 19.13 13.04 1.07
N LYS A 6 20.27 12.86 0.40
CA LYS A 6 20.48 11.72 -0.50
C LYS A 6 20.18 10.45 0.29
N ALA A 7 19.20 9.67 -0.16
CA ALA A 7 18.86 8.41 0.46
C ALA A 7 20.09 7.50 0.51
N LYS A 8 20.32 6.82 1.64
CA LYS A 8 21.41 5.85 1.77
C LYS A 8 21.11 4.67 0.84
N LYS A 9 21.87 4.53 -0.24
CA LYS A 9 21.81 3.32 -1.08
C LYS A 9 22.27 2.11 -0.25
N LEU A 10 21.52 1.01 -0.34
CA LEU A 10 21.87 -0.23 0.35
C LEU A 10 23.29 -0.72 -0.04
N PRO A 11 24.09 -1.23 0.91
CA PRO A 11 25.34 -1.92 0.61
C PRO A 11 25.14 -3.04 -0.41
N VAL A 12 26.16 -3.30 -1.25
CA VAL A 12 26.09 -4.33 -2.31
C VAL A 12 25.65 -5.69 -1.77
N ASN A 13 26.20 -6.11 -0.61
CA ASN A 13 25.85 -7.38 0.01
C ASN A 13 24.35 -7.47 0.37
N LYS A 14 23.79 -6.39 0.94
CA LYS A 14 22.36 -6.33 1.28
C LYS A 14 21.48 -6.30 0.03
N ARG A 15 21.92 -5.65 -1.05
CA ARG A 15 21.22 -5.67 -2.35
C ARG A 15 21.19 -7.06 -2.96
N ASN A 16 22.31 -7.78 -2.92
CA ASN A 16 22.40 -9.15 -3.43
C ASN A 16 21.55 -10.11 -2.60
N GLU A 17 21.58 -9.97 -1.28
CA GLU A 17 20.71 -10.75 -0.39
C GLU A 17 19.23 -10.48 -0.67
N LEU A 18 18.84 -9.21 -0.79
CA LEU A 18 17.49 -8.82 -1.14
C LEU A 18 17.05 -9.42 -2.47
N ALA A 19 17.86 -9.28 -3.52
CA ALA A 19 17.57 -9.87 -4.83
C ALA A 19 17.36 -11.39 -4.75
N LYS A 20 18.18 -12.10 -3.96
CA LYS A 20 18.01 -13.54 -3.71
C LYS A 20 16.68 -13.85 -3.03
N CYS A 21 16.28 -13.08 -2.01
CA CYS A 21 14.98 -13.24 -1.36
C CYS A 21 13.83 -13.00 -2.34
N ILE A 22 13.91 -11.96 -3.18
CA ILE A 22 12.90 -11.65 -4.21
C ILE A 22 12.76 -12.80 -5.20
N ASP A 23 13.87 -13.37 -5.69
CA ASP A 23 13.84 -14.51 -6.60
C ASP A 23 13.23 -15.77 -5.96
N GLN A 24 13.53 -16.03 -4.69
CA GLN A 24 12.91 -17.13 -3.93
C GLN A 24 11.42 -16.92 -3.74
N ILE A 25 10.98 -15.70 -3.37
CA ILE A 25 9.54 -15.37 -3.24
C ILE A 25 8.82 -15.59 -4.57
N LEU A 26 9.41 -15.19 -5.70
CA LEU A 26 8.83 -15.46 -7.02
C LEU A 26 8.72 -16.96 -7.28
N SER A 27 9.78 -17.73 -7.01
CA SER A 27 9.78 -19.20 -7.17
C SER A 27 8.65 -19.86 -6.37
N HIS A 28 8.52 -19.54 -5.07
CA HIS A 28 7.43 -20.04 -4.25
C HIS A 28 6.07 -19.50 -4.72
N GLY A 29 5.96 -18.24 -5.13
CA GLY A 29 4.71 -17.62 -5.56
C GLY A 29 4.11 -18.21 -6.83
N PHE A 30 4.94 -18.74 -7.74
CA PHE A 30 4.48 -19.45 -8.95
C PHE A 30 4.27 -20.95 -8.75
N LYS A 31 4.85 -21.54 -7.70
CA LYS A 31 4.68 -22.96 -7.39
C LYS A 31 3.21 -23.27 -7.02
N THR A 32 2.65 -24.26 -7.70
CA THR A 32 1.33 -24.82 -7.38
C THR A 32 1.42 -25.74 -6.17
N THR A 33 0.32 -25.80 -5.42
CA THR A 33 0.18 -26.63 -4.23
C THR A 33 -1.07 -27.46 -4.38
N THR A 34 -1.02 -28.74 -4.02
CA THR A 34 -2.13 -29.69 -4.22
C THR A 34 -3.03 -29.82 -3.00
N ASN A 35 -2.51 -29.51 -1.81
CA ASN A 35 -3.20 -29.70 -0.54
C ASN A 35 -2.84 -28.60 0.48
N LEU A 36 -3.58 -28.58 1.59
CA LEU A 36 -3.43 -27.55 2.63
C LEU A 36 -2.08 -27.61 3.36
N SER A 37 -1.48 -28.80 3.50
CA SER A 37 -0.17 -28.96 4.14
C SER A 37 0.94 -28.31 3.31
N GLU A 38 0.88 -28.49 1.99
CA GLU A 38 1.78 -27.82 1.05
C GLU A 38 1.57 -26.30 1.03
N GLN A 39 0.31 -25.84 1.05
CA GLN A 39 -0.01 -24.41 1.15
C GLN A 39 0.55 -23.78 2.44
N TRP A 40 0.40 -24.48 3.57
CA TRP A 40 0.92 -24.03 4.86
C TRP A 40 2.45 -23.94 4.84
N SER A 41 3.13 -24.98 4.34
CA SER A 41 4.58 -25.01 4.23
C SER A 41 5.10 -23.87 3.34
N GLN A 42 4.46 -23.66 2.18
CA GLN A 42 4.76 -22.56 1.27
C GLN A 42 4.55 -21.19 1.93
N TYR A 43 3.49 -21.02 2.72
CA TYR A 43 3.25 -19.78 3.45
C TYR A 43 4.34 -19.50 4.49
N VAL A 44 4.76 -20.49 5.26
CA VAL A 44 5.84 -20.33 6.26
C VAL A 44 7.16 -19.93 5.59
N GLU A 45 7.50 -20.55 4.47
CA GLU A 45 8.68 -20.19 3.68
C GLU A 45 8.62 -18.76 3.15
N ILE A 46 7.49 -18.39 2.52
CA ILE A 46 7.27 -17.03 2.02
C ILE A 46 7.33 -16.01 3.17
N ARG A 47 6.73 -16.31 4.32
CA ARG A 47 6.73 -15.41 5.46
C ARG A 47 8.13 -15.16 6.00
N SER A 48 8.93 -16.21 6.16
CA SER A 48 10.33 -16.11 6.56
C SER A 48 11.15 -15.25 5.58
N LEU A 49 10.91 -15.40 4.27
CA LEU A 49 11.55 -14.55 3.26
C LEU A 49 11.12 -13.09 3.37
N LEU A 50 9.82 -12.83 3.60
CA LEU A 50 9.31 -11.47 3.79
C LEU A 50 9.86 -10.81 5.05
N ASP A 51 9.97 -11.53 6.17
CA ASP A 51 10.55 -11.01 7.41
C ASP A 51 12.02 -10.59 7.17
N ARG A 52 12.78 -11.38 6.39
CA ARG A 52 14.15 -11.03 5.96
C ARG A 52 14.19 -9.81 5.04
N VAL A 53 13.28 -9.74 4.06
CA VAL A 53 13.13 -8.58 3.17
C VAL A 53 12.89 -7.32 4.00
N GLN A 54 11.91 -7.34 4.90
CA GLN A 54 11.59 -6.22 5.79
C GLN A 54 12.78 -5.82 6.67
N SER A 55 13.54 -6.80 7.18
CA SER A 55 14.76 -6.52 7.94
C SER A 55 15.81 -5.79 7.10
N ILE A 56 16.01 -6.17 5.84
CA ILE A 56 16.97 -5.51 4.94
C ILE A 56 16.48 -4.10 4.57
N GLU A 57 15.20 -3.98 4.26
CA GLU A 57 14.56 -2.72 3.86
C GLU A 57 14.36 -1.74 5.02
N SER A 58 14.45 -2.19 6.27
CA SER A 58 14.39 -1.30 7.43
C SER A 58 15.45 -0.19 7.38
N ASP A 59 16.59 -0.44 6.72
CA ASP A 59 17.63 0.55 6.46
C ASP A 59 17.24 1.60 5.40
N LEU A 60 16.32 1.24 4.49
CA LEU A 60 15.77 2.13 3.46
C LEU A 60 14.64 3.02 4.01
N LYS A 61 14.06 2.64 5.15
CA LYS A 61 13.04 3.45 5.81
C LYS A 61 13.69 4.74 6.29
N VAL A 62 13.55 5.80 5.49
CA VAL A 62 13.53 7.15 6.06
C VAL A 62 12.43 7.08 7.10
N LYS A 63 12.78 7.34 8.37
CA LYS A 63 11.83 7.46 9.48
C LYS A 63 10.64 8.25 8.92
N SER A 64 9.53 7.58 8.59
CA SER A 64 8.28 8.28 8.35
C SER A 64 8.12 9.08 9.61
N SER A 65 8.27 10.39 9.45
CA SER A 65 8.39 11.33 10.55
C SER A 65 7.13 11.18 11.36
N SER A 66 7.23 10.46 12.49
CA SER A 66 6.13 10.07 13.36
C SER A 66 5.01 9.29 12.66
N SER A 67 4.32 8.44 13.41
CA SER A 67 2.92 8.17 13.13
C SER A 67 2.26 9.53 12.89
N LYS A 68 1.91 9.87 11.64
CA LYS A 68 1.24 11.16 11.43
C LYS A 68 -0.01 11.10 12.29
N ASN A 69 -0.21 12.13 13.10
CA ASN A 69 -1.43 12.22 13.88
C ASN A 69 -2.58 12.35 12.88
N ARG A 70 -3.22 11.24 12.52
CA ARG A 70 -4.33 11.20 11.55
C ARG A 70 -5.43 12.17 11.98
N VAL A 71 -5.67 12.28 13.30
CA VAL A 71 -6.59 13.25 13.89
C VAL A 71 -6.17 14.68 13.57
N GLY A 72 -4.88 14.98 13.68
CA GLY A 72 -4.30 16.27 13.29
C GLY A 72 -4.38 16.59 11.79
N CYS A 73 -4.66 15.61 10.93
CA CYS A 73 -4.83 15.82 9.48
C CYS A 73 -6.30 15.96 9.05
N ILE A 74 -7.27 15.72 9.95
CA ILE A 74 -8.71 15.76 9.64
C ILE A 74 -9.13 17.13 9.09
N GLU A 75 -8.71 18.22 9.76
CA GLU A 75 -9.10 19.56 9.36
C GLU A 75 -8.62 19.90 7.94
N SER A 76 -7.36 19.59 7.65
CA SER A 76 -6.77 19.76 6.31
C SER A 76 -7.51 18.93 5.25
N PHE A 77 -7.91 17.70 5.58
CA PHE A 77 -8.72 16.86 4.68
C PHE A 77 -10.09 17.48 4.42
N CYS A 78 -10.80 17.91 5.46
CA CYS A 78 -12.12 18.52 5.33
C CYS A 78 -12.07 19.83 4.54
N ASN A 79 -11.06 20.67 4.77
CA ASN A 79 -10.87 21.91 4.01
C ASN A 79 -10.59 21.60 2.53
N TRP A 80 -9.64 20.72 2.23
CA TRP A 80 -9.35 20.29 0.86
C TRP A 80 -10.59 19.74 0.14
N ALA A 81 -11.39 18.92 0.81
CA ALA A 81 -12.61 18.36 0.24
C ALA A 81 -13.63 19.46 -0.07
N ARG A 82 -13.88 20.39 0.87
CA ARG A 82 -14.81 21.53 0.68
C ARG A 82 -14.37 22.47 -0.43
N ASP A 83 -13.10 22.84 -0.46
CA ASP A 83 -12.52 23.71 -1.50
C ASP A 83 -12.64 23.10 -2.90
N ASN A 84 -12.79 21.76 -2.95
CA ASN A 84 -12.99 21.01 -4.18
C ASN A 84 -14.46 20.64 -4.44
N GLY A 85 -15.41 21.25 -3.74
CA GLY A 85 -16.84 21.11 -3.97
C GLY A 85 -17.49 19.89 -3.30
N ALA A 86 -16.81 19.21 -2.38
CA ALA A 86 -17.48 18.27 -1.50
C ALA A 86 -18.44 19.02 -0.58
N HIS A 87 -19.64 18.47 -0.44
CA HIS A 87 -20.61 18.93 0.54
C HIS A 87 -20.76 17.87 1.61
N PHE A 88 -20.67 18.28 2.87
CA PHE A 88 -20.99 17.45 4.02
C PHE A 88 -21.47 18.35 5.14
N ASP A 89 -22.62 18.02 5.71
CA ASP A 89 -23.27 18.81 6.75
C ASP A 89 -23.87 17.90 7.81
N GLY A 90 -23.82 18.33 9.07
CA GLY A 90 -24.34 17.56 10.19
C GLY A 90 -23.54 16.30 10.54
N VAL A 91 -22.28 16.21 10.09
CA VAL A 91 -21.38 15.09 10.40
C VAL A 91 -19.98 15.60 10.75
N LYS A 92 -19.28 14.84 11.60
CA LYS A 92 -17.85 15.05 11.88
C LYS A 92 -17.10 13.73 11.87
N ILE A 93 -15.81 13.78 11.53
CA ILE A 93 -14.93 12.63 11.66
C ILE A 93 -14.46 12.53 13.12
N THR A 94 -14.63 11.36 13.72
CA THR A 94 -14.23 11.10 15.12
C THR A 94 -13.64 9.70 15.26
N GLU A 95 -12.92 9.44 16.35
CA GLU A 95 -12.53 8.08 16.72
C GLU A 95 -13.69 7.39 17.46
N ILE A 96 -14.13 6.26 16.91
CA ILE A 96 -15.17 5.40 17.47
C ILE A 96 -14.47 4.21 18.14
N PRO A 97 -14.64 4.00 19.45
CA PRO A 97 -14.04 2.88 20.17
C PRO A 97 -14.37 1.54 19.51
N GLY A 98 -13.33 0.75 19.21
CA GLY A 98 -13.46 -0.57 18.55
C GLY A 98 -13.56 -0.54 17.02
N TYR A 99 -13.87 0.61 16.40
CA TYR A 99 -14.02 0.74 14.94
C TYR A 99 -12.96 1.65 14.30
N GLY A 100 -12.24 2.44 15.10
CA GLY A 100 -11.28 3.42 14.61
C GLY A 100 -11.97 4.70 14.14
N MET A 101 -11.37 5.43 13.20
CA MET A 101 -11.97 6.67 12.69
C MET A 101 -13.25 6.38 11.90
N GLY A 102 -14.32 7.09 12.23
CA GLY A 102 -15.62 7.00 11.57
C GLY A 102 -16.33 8.35 11.51
N LEU A 103 -17.59 8.34 11.08
CA LEU A 103 -18.43 9.52 11.00
C LEU A 103 -19.46 9.50 12.14
N GLU A 104 -19.52 10.61 12.88
CA GLU A 104 -20.54 10.86 13.91
C GLU A 104 -21.50 11.93 13.41
N ALA A 105 -22.81 11.68 13.56
CA ALA A 105 -23.84 12.66 13.28
C ALA A 105 -23.83 13.76 14.36
N THR A 106 -23.87 15.02 13.95
CA THR A 106 -23.96 16.18 14.84
C THR A 106 -25.36 16.81 14.86
N LYS A 107 -26.30 16.21 14.13
CA LYS A 107 -27.72 16.55 14.09
C LYS A 107 -28.53 15.30 13.69
N GLU A 108 -29.85 15.37 13.84
CA GLU A 108 -30.76 14.34 13.36
C GLU A 108 -30.91 14.40 11.83
N PHE A 109 -31.14 13.25 11.21
CA PHE A 109 -31.38 13.10 9.78
C PHE A 109 -32.65 12.29 9.54
N ASP A 110 -33.47 12.77 8.60
CA ASP A 110 -34.58 11.98 8.07
C ASP A 110 -34.07 10.86 7.15
N GLU A 111 -34.85 9.79 7.03
CA GLU A 111 -34.55 8.71 6.09
C GLU A 111 -34.48 9.25 4.65
N GLY A 112 -33.42 8.89 3.93
CA GLY A 112 -33.18 9.36 2.55
C GLY A 112 -32.52 10.75 2.44
N ALA A 113 -32.24 11.43 3.56
CA ALA A 113 -31.54 12.71 3.53
C ALA A 113 -30.11 12.57 2.96
N VAL A 114 -29.74 13.47 2.04
CA VAL A 114 -28.37 13.56 1.51
C VAL A 114 -27.54 14.43 2.45
N PHE A 115 -26.64 13.81 3.21
CA PHE A 115 -25.77 14.51 4.17
C PHE A 115 -24.31 14.61 3.72
N ILE A 116 -23.92 13.87 2.67
CA ILE A 116 -22.60 13.93 2.01
C ILE A 116 -22.79 13.86 0.49
N SER A 117 -22.04 14.67 -0.25
CA SER A 117 -21.92 14.62 -1.71
C SER A 117 -20.46 14.86 -2.11
N ILE A 118 -19.88 13.92 -2.86
CA ILE A 118 -18.46 13.94 -3.24
C ILE A 118 -18.32 14.08 -4.76
N PRO A 119 -17.74 15.18 -5.27
CA PRO A 119 -17.44 15.32 -6.69
C PRO A 119 -16.49 14.24 -7.22
N LYS A 120 -16.72 13.79 -8.46
CA LYS A 120 -15.90 12.75 -9.11
C LYS A 120 -14.40 13.08 -9.10
N LYS A 121 -14.01 14.35 -9.22
CA LYS A 121 -12.59 14.76 -9.22
C LYS A 121 -11.84 14.44 -7.92
N LEU A 122 -12.55 14.25 -6.80
CA LEU A 122 -11.95 13.88 -5.52
C LEU A 122 -11.68 12.38 -5.42
N LEU A 123 -12.34 11.57 -6.24
CA LEU A 123 -12.15 10.13 -6.25
C LEU A 123 -10.80 9.81 -6.89
N MET A 124 -10.03 8.91 -6.27
CA MET A 124 -8.88 8.30 -6.92
C MET A 124 -9.36 7.08 -7.72
N GLY A 125 -9.18 7.11 -9.02
CA GLY A 125 -9.69 6.12 -9.97
C GLY A 125 -8.67 5.73 -11.02
N LEU A 126 -9.05 4.80 -11.90
CA LEU A 126 -8.17 4.37 -13.00
C LEU A 126 -8.15 5.38 -14.16
N ASP A 127 -9.10 6.30 -14.20
CA ASP A 127 -9.26 7.35 -15.20
C ASP A 127 -8.46 8.63 -14.88
N ASN A 128 -7.89 8.74 -13.68
CA ASN A 128 -7.10 9.90 -13.26
C ASN A 128 -5.72 9.53 -12.70
N VAL A 129 -5.18 8.40 -13.15
CA VAL A 129 -3.81 7.99 -12.87
C VAL A 129 -2.82 8.99 -13.47
N SER A 130 -1.78 9.35 -12.71
CA SER A 130 -0.72 10.26 -13.17
C SER A 130 -0.10 9.80 -14.48
N THR A 131 -0.01 10.72 -15.45
CA THR A 131 0.60 10.45 -16.76
C THR A 131 2.09 10.15 -16.64
N ALA A 132 2.75 10.64 -15.59
CA ALA A 132 4.18 10.38 -15.34
C ALA A 132 4.47 8.89 -15.11
N ILE A 133 3.52 8.14 -14.54
CA ILE A 133 3.71 6.71 -14.24
C ILE A 133 3.08 5.78 -15.27
N ALA A 134 2.26 6.30 -16.17
CA ALA A 134 1.57 5.51 -17.18
C ALA A 134 2.52 4.67 -18.07
N PRO A 135 3.69 5.17 -18.52
CA PRO A 135 4.66 4.35 -19.26
C PRO A 135 5.18 3.17 -18.45
N MET A 136 5.60 3.42 -17.20
CA MET A 136 6.07 2.38 -16.28
C MET A 136 5.02 1.29 -16.06
N MET A 137 3.76 1.69 -15.82
CA MET A 137 2.67 0.75 -15.62
C MET A 137 2.35 -0.05 -16.89
N SER A 138 2.59 0.52 -18.07
CA SER A 138 2.32 -0.13 -19.36
C SER A 138 3.34 -1.22 -19.70
N GLU A 139 4.54 -1.12 -19.16
CA GLU A 139 5.59 -2.13 -19.31
C GLU A 139 5.45 -3.30 -18.32
N MET A 140 4.47 -3.23 -17.41
CA MET A 140 4.21 -4.24 -16.38
C MET A 140 2.90 -4.99 -16.65
N PRO A 141 2.93 -6.20 -17.25
CA PRO A 141 1.72 -6.95 -17.64
C PRO A 141 0.74 -7.22 -16.48
N MET A 142 1.27 -7.43 -15.27
CA MET A 142 0.47 -7.63 -14.06
C MET A 142 -0.38 -6.39 -13.71
N ILE A 143 0.20 -5.20 -13.84
CA ILE A 143 -0.49 -3.93 -13.55
C ILE A 143 -1.52 -3.62 -14.63
N GLN A 144 -1.21 -3.93 -15.89
CA GLN A 144 -2.15 -3.72 -17.00
C GLN A 144 -3.40 -4.63 -16.91
N SER A 145 -3.21 -5.87 -16.46
CA SER A 145 -4.30 -6.87 -16.40
C SER A 145 -5.16 -6.78 -15.14
N MET A 146 -4.66 -6.18 -14.06
CA MET A 146 -5.32 -6.17 -12.75
C MET A 146 -5.59 -4.74 -12.26
N SER A 147 -6.84 -4.31 -12.41
CA SER A 147 -7.30 -2.96 -12.03
C SER A 147 -7.05 -2.59 -10.57
N ASN A 148 -7.22 -3.55 -9.66
CA ASN A 148 -6.93 -3.36 -8.24
C ASN A 148 -5.43 -3.11 -7.96
N ILE A 149 -4.53 -3.84 -8.61
CA ILE A 149 -3.08 -3.62 -8.49
C ILE A 149 -2.70 -2.27 -9.11
N LYS A 150 -3.31 -1.92 -10.25
CA LYS A 150 -3.14 -0.62 -10.89
C LYS A 150 -3.49 0.52 -9.93
N LEU A 151 -4.63 0.44 -9.24
CA LEU A 151 -5.04 1.45 -8.27
C LEU A 151 -4.12 1.50 -7.05
N ALA A 152 -3.73 0.34 -6.50
CA ALA A 152 -2.81 0.27 -5.36
C ALA A 152 -1.44 0.89 -5.69
N PHE A 153 -0.92 0.64 -6.89
CA PHE A 153 0.33 1.23 -7.36
C PHE A 153 0.22 2.75 -7.55
N SER A 154 -0.88 3.23 -8.12
CA SER A 154 -1.14 4.67 -8.24
C SER A 154 -1.20 5.36 -6.88
N LEU A 155 -1.89 4.77 -5.90
CA LEU A 155 -1.95 5.28 -4.52
C LEU A 155 -0.56 5.38 -3.90
N LEU A 156 0.29 4.37 -4.11
CA LEU A 156 1.66 4.34 -3.61
C LEU A 156 2.50 5.47 -4.19
N VAL A 157 2.42 5.70 -5.51
CA VAL A 157 3.13 6.80 -6.17
C VAL A 157 2.68 8.15 -5.62
N GLU A 158 1.37 8.37 -5.51
CA GLU A 158 0.81 9.62 -4.98
C GLU A 158 1.21 9.83 -3.50
N LYS A 159 1.33 8.75 -2.72
CA LYS A 159 1.84 8.81 -1.33
C LYS A 159 3.30 9.27 -1.27
N LEU A 160 4.11 8.97 -2.28
CA LEU A 160 5.50 9.42 -2.37
C LEU A 160 5.65 10.83 -2.95
N ASN A 161 4.63 11.33 -3.65
CA ASN A 161 4.63 12.67 -4.22
C ASN A 161 4.27 13.73 -3.15
N PRO A 162 5.21 14.60 -2.74
CA PRO A 162 4.93 15.62 -1.72
C PRO A 162 3.90 16.66 -2.18
N ASN A 163 3.71 16.81 -3.49
CA ASN A 163 2.79 17.75 -4.12
C ASN A 163 1.52 17.05 -4.66
N SER A 164 1.22 15.84 -4.17
CA SER A 164 0.03 15.10 -4.60
C SER A 164 -1.25 15.88 -4.31
N PHE A 165 -2.15 15.95 -5.30
CA PHE A 165 -3.49 16.49 -5.11
C PHE A 165 -4.28 15.74 -4.03
N TRP A 166 -4.10 14.42 -3.94
CA TRP A 166 -4.76 13.55 -2.96
C TRP A 166 -4.03 13.47 -1.62
N LYS A 167 -2.97 14.26 -1.42
CA LYS A 167 -2.20 14.24 -0.17
C LYS A 167 -3.06 14.38 1.10
N PRO A 168 -4.06 15.28 1.18
CA PRO A 168 -4.92 15.37 2.36
C PRO A 168 -5.75 14.11 2.61
N TYR A 169 -6.20 13.43 1.55
CA TYR A 169 -6.88 12.14 1.65
C TYR A 169 -5.92 11.03 2.11
N ILE A 170 -4.73 10.95 1.52
CA ILE A 170 -3.73 9.92 1.86
C ILE A 170 -3.25 10.08 3.31
N ASP A 171 -3.08 11.32 3.79
CA ASP A 171 -2.58 11.62 5.14
C ASP A 171 -3.57 11.22 6.26
N ILE A 172 -4.85 10.98 5.94
CA ILE A 172 -5.84 10.47 6.90
C ILE A 172 -6.09 8.95 6.77
N LEU A 173 -5.46 8.25 5.82
CA LEU A 173 -5.63 6.80 5.69
C LEU A 173 -5.01 6.04 6.89
N PRO A 174 -5.57 4.89 7.29
CA PRO A 174 -4.93 4.02 8.27
C PRO A 174 -3.52 3.60 7.83
N GLU A 175 -2.59 3.57 8.78
CA GLU A 175 -1.24 3.04 8.55
C GLU A 175 -1.20 1.51 8.60
N LYS A 176 -2.21 0.88 9.23
CA LYS A 176 -2.34 -0.57 9.38
C LYS A 176 -3.80 -0.99 9.22
N TYR A 177 -4.01 -2.22 8.77
CA TYR A 177 -5.32 -2.83 8.55
C TYR A 177 -5.38 -4.21 9.23
N SER A 178 -6.57 -4.71 9.54
CA SER A 178 -6.76 -6.03 10.18
C SER A 178 -6.91 -7.18 9.16
N THR A 179 -6.21 -7.09 8.03
CA THR A 179 -6.22 -8.08 6.94
C THR A 179 -5.21 -9.21 7.22
N VAL A 180 -5.42 -10.38 6.61
CA VAL A 180 -4.68 -11.63 6.92
C VAL A 180 -3.15 -11.55 6.75
N MET A 181 -2.66 -10.61 5.96
CA MET A 181 -1.22 -10.35 5.79
C MET A 181 -0.57 -9.72 7.04
N ASN A 182 -1.36 -9.06 7.89
CA ASN A 182 -0.93 -8.52 9.17
C ASN A 182 -1.04 -9.53 10.32
N PHE A 183 -1.57 -10.72 10.06
CA PHE A 183 -1.60 -11.78 11.06
C PHE A 183 -0.18 -12.34 11.29
N SER A 184 0.12 -12.59 12.55
CA SER A 184 1.21 -13.45 12.97
C SER A 184 0.99 -14.90 12.52
N SER A 185 2.06 -15.69 12.53
CA SER A 185 1.96 -17.13 12.25
C SER A 185 1.01 -17.84 13.22
N SER A 186 0.92 -17.40 14.49
CA SER A 186 -0.05 -17.93 15.46
C SER A 186 -1.48 -17.55 15.11
N GLU A 187 -1.77 -16.29 14.79
CA GLU A 187 -3.13 -15.87 14.38
C GLU A 187 -3.58 -16.57 13.10
N MET A 188 -2.66 -16.80 12.15
CA MET A 188 -2.96 -17.59 10.95
C MET A 188 -3.27 -19.06 11.28
N GLN A 189 -2.67 -19.63 12.34
CA GLN A 189 -2.96 -21.00 12.78
C GLN A 189 -4.37 -21.15 13.34
N GLU A 190 -4.94 -20.10 13.93
CA GLU A 190 -6.31 -20.12 14.46
C GLU A 190 -7.37 -20.32 13.35
N LEU A 191 -7.01 -20.09 12.08
CA LEU A 191 -7.89 -20.40 10.95
C LEU A 191 -7.91 -21.89 10.59
N LYS A 192 -7.06 -22.74 11.18
CA LYS A 192 -7.03 -24.18 10.90
C LYS A 192 -8.39 -24.82 11.21
N GLY A 193 -8.82 -25.73 10.33
CA GLY A 193 -10.14 -26.35 10.43
C GLY A 193 -11.27 -25.53 9.80
N SER A 194 -11.02 -24.26 9.44
CA SER A 194 -11.96 -23.45 8.66
C SER A 194 -11.65 -23.49 7.16
N SER A 195 -12.65 -23.18 6.34
CA SER A 195 -12.48 -22.97 4.90
C SER A 195 -11.70 -21.68 4.57
N ALA A 196 -11.62 -20.73 5.51
CA ALA A 196 -10.98 -19.44 5.30
C ALA A 196 -9.44 -19.53 5.21
N LEU A 197 -8.83 -20.54 5.83
CA LEU A 197 -7.37 -20.68 5.84
C LEU A 197 -6.79 -20.78 4.42
N SER A 198 -7.35 -21.62 3.56
CA SER A 198 -6.86 -21.78 2.17
C SER A 198 -6.89 -20.45 1.42
N SER A 199 -7.99 -19.69 1.52
CA SER A 199 -8.14 -18.36 0.91
C SER A 199 -7.12 -17.36 1.47
N ALA A 200 -6.89 -17.37 2.79
CA ALA A 200 -5.91 -16.49 3.43
C ALA A 200 -4.48 -16.80 2.95
N LEU A 201 -4.08 -18.08 2.91
CA LEU A 201 -2.76 -18.51 2.42
C LEU A 201 -2.54 -18.11 0.95
N VAL A 202 -3.55 -18.31 0.10
CA VAL A 202 -3.51 -17.91 -1.31
C VAL A 202 -3.40 -16.39 -1.46
N GLN A 203 -4.14 -15.62 -0.66
CA GLN A 203 -4.06 -14.16 -0.67
C GLN A 203 -2.64 -13.71 -0.28
N CYS A 204 -2.07 -14.27 0.79
CA CYS A 204 -0.72 -13.93 1.21
C CYS A 204 0.33 -14.23 0.15
N LYS A 205 0.24 -15.42 -0.47
CA LYS A 205 1.10 -15.80 -1.60
C LYS A 205 1.00 -14.82 -2.77
N ASN A 206 -0.22 -14.44 -3.15
CA ASN A 206 -0.45 -13.56 -4.28
C ASN A 206 0.15 -12.17 -4.03
N ILE A 207 -0.04 -11.60 -2.85
CA ILE A 207 0.52 -10.29 -2.47
C ILE A 207 2.04 -10.34 -2.47
N ALA A 208 2.64 -11.37 -1.84
CA ALA A 208 4.09 -11.55 -1.83
C ALA A 208 4.68 -11.66 -3.25
N ARG A 209 4.04 -12.43 -4.13
CA ARG A 209 4.42 -12.56 -5.54
C ARG A 209 4.31 -11.24 -6.30
N GLN A 210 3.22 -10.50 -6.09
CA GLN A 210 3.01 -9.21 -6.75
C GLN A 210 4.07 -8.20 -6.34
N TYR A 211 4.34 -8.08 -5.04
CA TYR A 211 5.44 -7.27 -4.51
C TYR A 211 6.78 -7.66 -5.16
N ALA A 212 7.13 -8.95 -5.14
CA ALA A 212 8.42 -9.41 -5.64
C ALA A 212 8.59 -9.14 -7.14
N PHE A 213 7.51 -9.29 -7.92
CA PHE A 213 7.50 -8.96 -9.35
C PHE A 213 7.72 -7.46 -9.59
N ILE A 214 6.96 -6.62 -8.89
CA ILE A 214 7.05 -5.16 -8.99
C ILE A 214 8.43 -4.69 -8.54
N ARG A 215 8.97 -5.25 -7.45
CA ARG A 215 10.30 -4.92 -6.94
C ARG A 215 11.36 -5.22 -7.98
N LYS A 216 11.37 -6.44 -8.51
CA LYS A 216 12.34 -6.86 -9.52
C LYS A 216 12.29 -5.96 -10.76
N TYR A 217 11.09 -5.53 -11.15
CA TYR A 217 10.92 -4.58 -12.25
C TYR A 217 11.51 -3.20 -11.91
N ILE A 218 11.17 -2.63 -10.75
CA ILE A 218 11.67 -1.33 -10.28
C ILE A 218 13.19 -1.32 -10.11
N ASP A 219 13.81 -2.43 -9.71
CA ASP A 219 15.27 -2.50 -9.59
C ASP A 219 15.94 -2.40 -10.97
N ASN A 220 15.33 -2.95 -12.02
CA ASN A 220 15.90 -3.04 -13.37
C ASN A 220 15.50 -1.90 -14.32
N ILE A 221 14.48 -1.11 -14.01
CA ILE A 221 14.06 0.00 -14.87
C ILE A 221 15.17 1.07 -14.97
N LYS A 222 15.40 1.57 -16.18
CA LYS A 222 16.35 2.67 -16.43
C LYS A 222 15.77 3.98 -15.89
N GLU A 223 16.62 4.81 -15.30
CA GLU A 223 16.22 6.10 -14.71
C GLU A 223 16.03 7.22 -15.76
N GLU A 224 16.16 6.91 -17.04
CA GLU A 224 16.00 7.87 -18.14
C GLU A 224 14.58 8.46 -18.14
N GLY A 225 14.46 9.78 -18.01
CA GLY A 225 13.17 10.48 -18.00
C GLY A 225 12.40 10.40 -16.67
N PHE A 226 13.01 9.91 -15.58
CA PHE A 226 12.35 9.87 -14.28
C PHE A 226 12.22 11.27 -13.68
N ASP A 227 11.03 11.55 -13.14
CA ASP A 227 10.84 12.69 -12.25
C ASP A 227 11.31 12.38 -10.82
N ALA A 228 11.25 13.37 -9.93
CA ALA A 228 11.67 13.21 -8.53
C ALA A 228 10.86 12.14 -7.78
N THR A 229 9.58 11.93 -8.14
CA THR A 229 8.70 10.94 -7.52
C THR A 229 9.11 9.53 -7.92
N LEU A 230 9.40 9.30 -9.21
CA LEU A 230 9.85 8.02 -9.72
C LEU A 230 11.24 7.63 -9.21
N LEU A 231 12.15 8.60 -9.06
CA LEU A 231 13.42 8.38 -8.38
C LEU A 231 13.19 7.98 -6.91
N THR A 232 12.31 8.68 -6.21
CA THR A 232 11.94 8.35 -4.83
C THR A 232 11.31 6.95 -4.74
N LEU A 233 10.47 6.57 -5.69
CA LEU A 233 9.89 5.24 -5.79
C LEU A 233 10.98 4.19 -5.92
N LYS A 234 11.92 4.36 -6.87
CA LYS A 234 13.01 3.40 -7.08
C LYS A 234 13.88 3.25 -5.83
N GLU A 235 14.10 4.33 -5.09
CA GLU A 235 14.91 4.31 -3.87
C GLU A 235 14.19 3.73 -2.64
N ARG A 236 12.86 3.90 -2.55
CA ARG A 236 12.09 3.63 -1.32
C ARG A 236 11.06 2.50 -1.45
N PHE A 237 10.90 1.92 -2.63
CA PHE A 237 9.97 0.81 -2.82
C PHE A 237 10.37 -0.36 -1.91
N SER A 238 9.48 -0.67 -0.98
CA SER A 238 9.66 -1.67 0.06
C SER A 238 8.38 -2.47 0.23
N PHE A 239 8.49 -3.63 0.88
CA PHE A 239 7.34 -4.48 1.12
C PHE A 239 6.28 -3.76 1.97
N ASP A 240 6.69 -3.05 3.02
CA ASP A 240 5.81 -2.24 3.88
C ASP A 240 5.22 -1.00 3.20
N LEU A 241 5.76 -0.60 2.05
CA LEU A 241 5.17 0.48 1.26
C LEU A 241 4.11 -0.09 0.29
N TYR A 242 4.31 -1.31 -0.19
CA TYR A 242 3.39 -2.01 -1.07
C TYR A 242 2.18 -2.58 -0.33
N TRP A 243 2.39 -3.02 0.91
CA TRP A 243 1.40 -3.64 1.78
C TRP A 243 0.98 -2.73 2.93
#